data_AF-A0A2G2M4L3-F1
#
_entry.id   AF-A0A2G2M4L3-F1
#
_cell.length_a   1.000
_cell.length_b   1.000
_cell.length_c   1.000
_cell.angle_alpha   90.00
_cell.angle_beta   90.00
_cell.angle_gamma   90.00
#
_symmetry.space_group_name_H-M   'P 1'
#
loop_
_entity.id
_entity.type
_entity.pdbx_description
1 polymer ?
#
loop_
_entity_poly.entity_id
_entity_poly.type
_entity_poly.pdbx_seq_one_letter_code
_entity_poly.pdbx_strand_id
1 'polypeptide(L)'
;MITRIIQIIGVLALSIVFSTLALAKTLPEVQLPSKLSGHNVLVLYKEFNSFSQQIAQYYAEKRHIPSAQVVPVAIFRNPDAINQQKFESITTQLSPHLTDNIKVIVLAWHAPYRVDCMSITSAFALGFDKKYCSHPTKKVSGCHKTANSPYFNNVSSMLWKENPPLRLSMMLSGETLIEAKELIDRGVAADATYPIGNAYLVRTHDTSRSARWPIFKQFSDLWGERKGLRVQYIDDRWNKTSTQITNKQNVLFYHTGLTRVPAIKTNHYLPGAIADHLTSVAGMGIGHSGQMKAFRWLEAGVTGSYGAVVEPCNFIEKFPNPQVLIPTYRYGDTLIEAYWKSVQQPGEGLFVGEPLARPWSKTRIEFNDKTLVIYSQELNSNMSYRIEAQQDESSSWEKVRANFYWSRKELKIHIPHADAERYRILENK
;
A
#
# COMPACT_ATOMS: atom_id res chain seq x y z
N MET A 1 55.38 9.25 55.68
CA MET A 1 55.51 10.06 54.45
C MET A 1 54.61 9.42 53.40
N ILE A 2 53.36 9.87 53.25
CA ILE A 2 52.88 10.70 52.12
C ILE A 2 53.04 9.87 50.82
N THR A 3 52.01 9.33 50.16
CA THR A 3 51.00 10.11 49.40
C THR A 3 49.86 9.21 48.85
N ARG A 4 48.59 9.65 49.03
CA ARG A 4 47.39 9.51 48.18
C ARG A 4 46.82 8.12 47.80
N ILE A 5 45.68 7.78 48.40
CA ILE A 5 44.59 7.06 47.73
C ILE A 5 43.29 7.86 47.92
N ILE A 6 42.63 8.08 46.78
CA ILE A 6 41.50 8.99 46.56
C ILE A 6 40.18 8.33 46.98
N GLN A 7 39.33 9.12 47.62
CA GLN A 7 37.94 8.82 47.97
C GLN A 7 37.08 8.64 46.73
N ILE A 8 36.22 7.61 46.70
CA ILE A 8 34.97 7.64 45.93
C ILE A 8 33.86 7.10 46.83
N ILE A 9 33.08 8.03 47.39
CA ILE A 9 31.79 7.76 48.04
C ILE A 9 30.75 7.73 46.91
N GLY A 10 30.08 6.58 46.75
CA GLY A 10 28.98 6.42 45.81
C GLY A 10 27.73 7.16 46.29
N VAL A 11 27.28 8.14 45.52
CA VAL A 11 25.93 8.71 45.63
C VAL A 11 25.14 8.22 44.42
N LEU A 12 24.26 7.26 44.65
CA LEU A 12 23.31 6.77 43.67
C LEU A 12 22.14 7.76 43.60
N ALA A 13 22.17 8.69 42.64
CA ALA A 13 21.03 9.56 42.36
C ALA A 13 20.04 8.81 41.44
N LEU A 14 18.92 8.39 42.01
CA LEU A 14 17.82 7.76 41.30
C LEU A 14 17.00 8.86 40.58
N SER A 15 17.33 9.14 39.33
CA SER A 15 16.55 10.06 38.49
C SER A 15 15.27 9.35 38.01
N ILE A 16 14.16 9.57 38.73
CA ILE A 16 12.83 9.17 38.30
C ILE A 16 12.40 10.10 37.15
N VAL A 17 12.53 9.62 35.91
CA VAL A 17 11.94 10.28 34.74
C VAL A 17 10.43 10.08 34.81
N PHE A 18 9.70 11.10 35.25
CA PHE A 18 8.25 11.17 35.05
C PHE A 18 7.99 11.35 33.55
N SER A 19 7.77 10.25 32.84
CA SER A 19 7.19 10.26 31.51
C SER A 19 5.77 10.80 31.61
N THR A 20 5.57 12.09 31.31
CA THR A 20 4.22 12.62 31.08
C THR A 20 3.63 11.86 29.90
N LEU A 21 2.73 10.92 30.18
CA LEU A 21 1.79 10.36 29.21
C LEU A 21 0.89 11.51 28.76
N ALA A 22 1.34 12.31 27.80
CA ALA A 22 0.44 13.10 27.00
C ALA A 22 -0.47 12.08 26.30
N LEU A 23 -1.75 12.01 26.69
CA LEU A 23 -2.75 11.35 25.87
C LEU A 23 -2.67 12.02 24.49
N ALA A 24 -2.06 11.35 23.52
CA ALA A 24 -2.10 11.78 22.15
C ALA A 24 -3.58 11.86 21.78
N LYS A 25 -4.10 13.09 21.65
CA LYS A 25 -5.49 13.30 21.27
C LYS A 25 -5.68 12.66 19.91
N THR A 26 -6.53 11.64 19.84
CA THR A 26 -6.82 10.95 18.58
C THR A 26 -7.39 11.96 17.60
N LEU A 27 -6.77 12.07 16.43
CA LEU A 27 -7.29 12.89 15.35
C LEU A 27 -8.61 12.26 14.88
N PRO A 28 -9.68 13.05 14.72
CA PRO A 28 -10.94 12.51 14.21
C PRO A 28 -10.76 12.01 12.78
N GLU A 29 -11.46 10.95 12.44
CA GLU A 29 -11.48 10.41 11.08
C GLU A 29 -12.22 11.37 10.15
N VAL A 30 -11.64 11.66 8.98
CA VAL A 30 -12.27 12.50 7.95
C VAL A 30 -12.36 11.76 6.63
N GLN A 31 -13.59 11.52 6.18
CA GLN A 31 -13.88 10.93 4.87
C GLN A 31 -14.12 12.02 3.83
N LEU A 32 -13.45 11.88 2.68
CA LEU A 32 -13.65 12.73 1.51
C LEU A 32 -14.50 11.99 0.47
N PRO A 33 -15.34 12.71 -0.30
CA PRO A 33 -16.08 12.11 -1.39
C PRO A 33 -15.10 11.61 -2.45
N SER A 34 -15.36 10.42 -2.98
CA SER A 34 -14.55 9.79 -4.02
C SER A 34 -13.06 9.63 -3.66
N LYS A 35 -12.74 9.39 -2.38
CA LYS A 35 -11.40 9.06 -1.90
C LYS A 35 -11.44 7.82 -1.03
N LEU A 36 -10.44 6.96 -1.20
CA LEU A 36 -10.36 5.72 -0.44
C LEU A 36 -10.09 6.03 1.03
N SER A 37 -10.86 5.35 1.88
CA SER A 37 -10.76 5.33 3.34
C SER A 37 -11.06 3.92 3.84
N GLY A 38 -11.03 3.69 5.15
CA GLY A 38 -11.39 2.40 5.74
C GLY A 38 -12.78 1.91 5.34
N HIS A 39 -13.75 2.82 5.14
CA HIS A 39 -15.11 2.51 4.70
C HIS A 39 -15.18 1.89 3.30
N ASN A 40 -14.15 2.03 2.47
CA ASN A 40 -14.15 1.47 1.13
C ASN A 40 -13.46 0.10 1.06
N VAL A 41 -13.03 -0.44 2.21
CA VAL A 41 -12.19 -1.64 2.28
C VAL A 41 -12.95 -2.82 2.88
N LEU A 42 -13.04 -3.92 2.14
CA LEU A 42 -13.40 -5.22 2.67
C LEU A 42 -12.12 -5.98 3.06
N VAL A 43 -11.95 -6.31 4.33
CA VAL A 43 -10.81 -7.10 4.82
C VAL A 43 -11.24 -8.55 4.96
N LEU A 44 -10.54 -9.44 4.25
CA LEU A 44 -10.76 -10.87 4.32
C LEU A 44 -9.72 -11.49 5.26
N TYR A 45 -10.16 -12.41 6.11
CA TYR A 45 -9.28 -13.28 6.89
C TYR A 45 -9.70 -14.73 6.77
N LYS A 46 -8.79 -15.67 7.07
CA LYS A 46 -9.11 -17.10 7.06
C LYS A 46 -9.77 -17.51 8.37
N GLU A 47 -10.95 -18.11 8.27
CA GLU A 47 -11.82 -18.46 9.40
C GLU A 47 -11.10 -19.31 10.48
N PHE A 48 -10.33 -20.32 10.08
CA PHE A 48 -9.63 -21.24 10.98
C PHE A 48 -8.15 -20.88 11.18
N ASN A 49 -7.82 -19.58 11.16
CA ASN A 49 -6.45 -19.11 11.25
C ASN A 49 -6.35 -17.84 12.12
N SER A 50 -5.97 -18.01 13.39
CA SER A 50 -5.86 -16.91 14.36
C SER A 50 -4.83 -15.85 13.96
N PHE A 51 -3.78 -16.22 13.22
CA PHE A 51 -2.79 -15.27 12.69
C PHE A 51 -3.41 -14.31 11.67
N SER A 52 -4.15 -14.85 10.69
CA SER A 52 -4.87 -14.08 9.68
C SER A 52 -5.94 -13.19 10.29
N GLN A 53 -6.69 -13.71 11.26
CA GLN A 53 -7.71 -12.97 12.00
C GLN A 53 -7.11 -11.78 12.75
N GLN A 54 -6.00 -11.97 13.47
CA GLN A 54 -5.35 -10.90 14.23
C GLN A 54 -4.78 -9.80 13.33
N ILE A 55 -4.26 -10.15 12.14
CA ILE A 55 -3.82 -9.16 11.14
C ILE A 55 -5.02 -8.33 10.66
N ALA A 56 -6.12 -9.00 10.30
CA ALA A 56 -7.31 -8.31 9.81
C ALA A 56 -7.92 -7.37 10.85
N GLN A 57 -8.02 -7.82 12.11
CA GLN A 57 -8.52 -7.00 13.22
C GLN A 57 -7.63 -5.79 13.46
N TYR A 58 -6.31 -5.98 13.53
CA TYR A 58 -5.38 -4.87 13.74
C TYR A 58 -5.42 -3.87 12.59
N TYR A 59 -5.47 -4.36 11.35
CA TYR A 59 -5.60 -3.49 10.19
C TYR A 59 -6.91 -2.69 10.20
N ALA A 60 -8.01 -3.35 10.57
CA ALA A 60 -9.31 -2.70 10.68
C ALA A 60 -9.32 -1.61 11.75
N GLU A 61 -8.74 -1.87 12.92
CA GLU A 61 -8.56 -0.88 13.99
C GLU A 61 -7.77 0.33 13.48
N LYS A 62 -6.58 0.10 12.91
CA LYS A 62 -5.68 1.18 12.48
C LYS A 62 -6.20 2.02 11.33
N ARG A 63 -7.05 1.46 10.48
CA ARG A 63 -7.66 2.15 9.33
C ARG A 63 -9.13 2.53 9.54
N HIS A 64 -9.66 2.35 10.75
CA HIS A 64 -11.06 2.61 11.10
C HIS A 64 -12.06 1.89 10.15
N ILE A 65 -11.72 0.68 9.73
CA ILE A 65 -12.55 -0.14 8.83
C ILE A 65 -13.74 -0.65 9.65
N PRO A 66 -14.99 -0.42 9.19
CA PRO A 66 -16.17 -0.92 9.86
C PRO A 66 -16.10 -2.43 10.14
N SER A 67 -16.56 -2.83 11.31
CA SER A 67 -16.56 -4.23 11.77
C SER A 67 -17.26 -5.18 10.79
N ALA A 68 -18.37 -4.73 10.19
CA ALA A 68 -19.12 -5.47 9.18
C ALA A 68 -18.34 -5.73 7.87
N GLN A 69 -17.20 -5.04 7.67
CA GLN A 69 -16.31 -5.19 6.53
C GLN A 69 -15.10 -6.09 6.82
N VAL A 70 -15.06 -6.75 7.98
CA VAL A 70 -14.02 -7.74 8.33
C VAL A 70 -14.63 -9.14 8.27
N VAL A 71 -14.42 -9.84 7.15
CA VAL A 71 -15.21 -11.02 6.78
C VAL A 71 -14.34 -12.30 6.72
N PRO A 72 -14.77 -13.41 7.37
CA PRO A 72 -14.07 -14.68 7.26
C PRO A 72 -14.28 -15.33 5.90
N VAL A 73 -13.25 -16.02 5.41
CA VAL A 73 -13.35 -16.95 4.27
C VAL A 73 -12.87 -18.34 4.65
N ALA A 74 -13.60 -19.35 4.21
CA ALA A 74 -13.29 -20.75 4.49
C ALA A 74 -12.16 -21.26 3.59
N ILE A 75 -10.91 -20.94 3.93
CA ILE A 75 -9.70 -21.48 3.31
C ILE A 75 -8.92 -22.26 4.37
N PHE A 76 -8.83 -23.58 4.19
CA PHE A 76 -8.13 -24.45 5.13
C PHE A 76 -6.61 -24.36 4.95
N ARG A 77 -5.86 -24.21 6.05
CA ARG A 77 -4.39 -24.11 6.07
C ARG A 77 -3.84 -22.99 5.17
N ASN A 78 -2.67 -23.22 4.57
CA ASN A 78 -1.90 -22.26 3.78
C ASN A 78 -1.52 -22.90 2.42
N PRO A 79 -2.48 -23.33 1.59
CA PRO A 79 -2.14 -23.86 0.27
C PRO A 79 -1.55 -22.74 -0.59
N ASP A 80 -0.64 -23.06 -1.51
CA ASP A 80 -0.08 -22.07 -2.43
C ASP A 80 -1.14 -21.49 -3.39
N ALA A 81 -2.10 -22.34 -3.78
CA ALA A 81 -3.16 -22.01 -4.72
C ALA A 81 -4.50 -22.64 -4.31
N ILE A 82 -5.60 -21.98 -4.71
CA ILE A 82 -6.93 -22.57 -4.80
C ILE A 82 -7.34 -22.70 -6.27
N ASN A 83 -8.29 -23.58 -6.57
CA ASN A 83 -8.82 -23.72 -7.93
C ASN A 83 -9.96 -22.72 -8.20
N GLN A 84 -10.33 -22.56 -9.46
CA GLN A 84 -11.43 -21.71 -9.92
C GLN A 84 -12.74 -21.99 -9.16
N GLN A 85 -13.13 -23.26 -9.02
CA GLN A 85 -14.38 -23.62 -8.34
C GLN A 85 -14.41 -23.15 -6.87
N LYS A 86 -13.30 -23.30 -6.15
CA LYS A 86 -13.20 -22.82 -4.76
C LYS A 86 -13.22 -21.30 -4.70
N PHE A 87 -12.58 -20.63 -5.65
CA PHE A 87 -12.62 -19.16 -5.74
C PHE A 87 -14.03 -18.65 -6.03
N GLU A 88 -14.74 -19.24 -6.98
CA GLU A 88 -16.13 -18.91 -7.29
C GLU A 88 -17.02 -19.05 -6.05
N SER A 89 -16.91 -20.17 -5.33
CA SER A 89 -17.61 -20.39 -4.05
C SER A 89 -17.34 -19.28 -3.02
N ILE A 90 -16.08 -18.84 -2.88
CA ILE A 90 -15.72 -17.72 -1.99
C ILE A 90 -16.37 -16.43 -2.48
N THR A 91 -16.28 -16.10 -3.77
CA THR A 91 -16.86 -14.86 -4.30
C THR A 91 -18.38 -14.81 -4.17
N THR A 92 -19.08 -15.93 -4.34
CA THR A 92 -20.52 -16.04 -4.09
C THR A 92 -20.85 -15.76 -2.62
N GLN A 93 -20.10 -16.34 -1.68
CA GLN A 93 -20.26 -16.07 -0.24
C GLN A 93 -20.04 -14.59 0.09
N LEU A 94 -19.10 -13.92 -0.57
CA LEU A 94 -18.78 -12.52 -0.32
C LEU A 94 -19.78 -11.54 -0.96
N SER A 95 -20.60 -11.98 -1.90
CA SER A 95 -21.50 -11.10 -2.67
C SER A 95 -22.36 -10.14 -1.82
N PRO A 96 -22.93 -10.53 -0.64
CA PRO A 96 -23.71 -9.60 0.18
C PRO A 96 -22.88 -8.48 0.81
N HIS A 97 -21.56 -8.69 0.97
CA HIS A 97 -20.63 -7.70 1.53
C HIS A 97 -20.02 -6.79 0.47
N LEU A 98 -20.08 -7.18 -0.81
CA LEU A 98 -19.52 -6.44 -1.95
C LEU A 98 -20.48 -5.34 -2.42
N THR A 99 -20.79 -4.39 -1.54
CA THR A 99 -21.61 -3.22 -1.87
C THR A 99 -20.92 -2.29 -2.86
N ASP A 100 -21.65 -1.31 -3.42
CA ASP A 100 -21.07 -0.30 -4.31
C ASP A 100 -20.03 0.58 -3.62
N ASN A 101 -20.07 0.69 -2.29
CA ASN A 101 -19.12 1.46 -1.50
C ASN A 101 -17.76 0.75 -1.35
N ILE A 102 -17.72 -0.58 -1.47
CA ILE A 102 -16.47 -1.35 -1.38
C ILE A 102 -15.70 -1.22 -2.69
N LYS A 103 -14.50 -0.62 -2.61
CA LYS A 103 -13.58 -0.38 -3.73
C LYS A 103 -12.27 -1.15 -3.59
N VAL A 104 -11.98 -1.67 -2.39
CA VAL A 104 -10.74 -2.39 -2.09
C VAL A 104 -11.05 -3.69 -1.36
N ILE A 105 -10.37 -4.78 -1.73
CA ILE A 105 -10.38 -6.05 -1.03
C ILE A 105 -8.97 -6.33 -0.49
N VAL A 106 -8.81 -6.43 0.82
CA VAL A 106 -7.54 -6.74 1.48
C VAL A 106 -7.52 -8.19 1.91
N LEU A 107 -6.47 -8.91 1.54
CA LEU A 107 -6.27 -10.31 1.89
C LEU A 107 -5.28 -10.41 3.06
N ALA A 108 -5.78 -10.64 4.28
CA ALA A 108 -4.97 -10.65 5.51
C ALA A 108 -4.25 -11.99 5.74
N TRP A 109 -3.53 -12.50 4.74
CA TRP A 109 -2.75 -13.75 4.79
C TRP A 109 -1.66 -13.75 3.72
N HIS A 110 -0.67 -14.65 3.81
CA HIS A 110 0.39 -14.81 2.79
C HIS A 110 0.18 -16.00 1.83
N ALA A 111 -0.76 -16.90 2.14
CA ALA A 111 -1.15 -18.02 1.29
C ALA A 111 -2.65 -18.39 1.48
N PRO A 112 -3.40 -18.69 0.41
CA PRO A 112 -2.95 -18.79 -0.99
C PRO A 112 -2.65 -17.46 -1.65
N TYR A 113 -1.73 -17.49 -2.61
CA TYR A 113 -1.35 -16.36 -3.47
C TYR A 113 -1.79 -16.54 -4.93
N ARG A 114 -2.44 -17.67 -5.25
CA ARG A 114 -2.95 -18.00 -6.60
C ARG A 114 -4.39 -18.50 -6.60
N VAL A 115 -5.06 -18.21 -7.69
CA VAL A 115 -6.26 -18.91 -8.16
C VAL A 115 -5.90 -19.53 -9.49
N ASP A 116 -5.70 -20.85 -9.52
CA ASP A 116 -5.13 -21.59 -10.66
C ASP A 116 -3.91 -20.86 -11.28
N CYS A 117 -4.10 -20.23 -12.44
CA CYS A 117 -3.05 -19.54 -13.20
C CYS A 117 -2.94 -18.03 -12.91
N MET A 118 -3.93 -17.41 -12.26
CA MET A 118 -3.89 -16.00 -11.87
C MET A 118 -3.29 -15.82 -10.48
N SER A 119 -2.75 -14.63 -10.20
CA SER A 119 -2.55 -14.22 -8.81
C SER A 119 -3.90 -14.03 -8.13
N ILE A 120 -3.95 -14.31 -6.82
CA ILE A 120 -5.20 -14.18 -6.07
C ILE A 120 -5.70 -12.74 -6.01
N THR A 121 -4.79 -11.76 -5.93
CA THR A 121 -5.16 -10.35 -5.99
C THR A 121 -5.81 -10.03 -7.34
N SER A 122 -5.21 -10.46 -8.44
CA SER A 122 -5.79 -10.19 -9.76
C SER A 122 -7.09 -10.92 -10.00
N ALA A 123 -7.27 -12.13 -9.47
CA ALA A 123 -8.55 -12.83 -9.52
C ALA A 123 -9.66 -12.07 -8.77
N PHE A 124 -9.39 -11.55 -7.57
CA PHE A 124 -10.37 -10.73 -6.83
C PHE A 124 -10.69 -9.42 -7.53
N ALA A 125 -9.71 -8.79 -8.19
CA ALA A 125 -9.91 -7.47 -8.78
C ALA A 125 -10.52 -7.48 -10.18
N LEU A 126 -10.14 -8.46 -11.00
CA LEU A 126 -10.53 -8.54 -12.41
C LEU A 126 -11.55 -9.65 -12.70
N GLY A 127 -11.90 -10.44 -11.68
CA GLY A 127 -12.56 -11.73 -11.85
C GLY A 127 -11.57 -12.78 -12.35
N PHE A 128 -11.79 -14.05 -11.97
CA PHE A 128 -11.00 -15.13 -12.55
C PHE A 128 -11.37 -15.31 -14.03
N ASP A 129 -10.39 -15.15 -14.92
CA ASP A 129 -10.55 -15.34 -16.36
C ASP A 129 -9.21 -15.75 -16.97
N LYS A 130 -9.21 -16.82 -17.77
CA LYS A 130 -8.02 -17.37 -18.41
C LYS A 130 -7.34 -16.40 -19.38
N LYS A 131 -8.01 -15.34 -19.85
CA LYS A 131 -7.35 -14.26 -20.63
C LYS A 131 -6.24 -13.55 -19.84
N TYR A 132 -6.28 -13.63 -18.51
CA TYR A 132 -5.26 -13.09 -17.62
C TYR A 132 -4.14 -14.09 -17.31
N CYS A 133 -4.15 -15.26 -17.93
CA CYS A 133 -3.14 -16.31 -17.75
C CYS A 133 -2.25 -16.43 -18.98
N SER A 134 -0.93 -16.43 -18.78
CA SER A 134 0.03 -16.70 -19.86
C SER A 134 0.04 -18.17 -20.28
N HIS A 135 -0.36 -19.05 -19.37
CA HIS A 135 -0.50 -20.50 -19.60
C HIS A 135 -1.93 -20.93 -19.25
N PRO A 136 -2.94 -20.60 -20.08
CA PRO A 136 -4.35 -20.87 -19.77
C PRO A 136 -4.70 -22.37 -19.81
N THR A 137 -3.85 -23.19 -20.43
CA THR A 137 -3.96 -24.65 -20.45
C THR A 137 -2.57 -25.29 -20.38
N LYS A 138 -2.51 -26.56 -19.98
CA LYS A 138 -1.25 -27.34 -19.98
C LYS A 138 -0.62 -27.53 -21.37
N LYS A 139 -1.38 -27.31 -22.44
CA LYS A 139 -0.89 -27.44 -23.83
C LYS A 139 -0.19 -26.19 -24.33
N VAL A 140 -0.41 -25.05 -23.68
CA VAL A 140 0.25 -23.79 -24.03
C VAL A 140 1.61 -23.77 -23.34
N SER A 141 2.68 -23.86 -24.13
CA SER A 141 4.05 -23.76 -23.67
C SER A 141 4.65 -22.39 -24.00
N GLY A 142 5.71 -22.03 -23.30
CA GLY A 142 6.44 -20.79 -23.54
C GLY A 142 5.74 -19.55 -23.00
N CYS A 143 6.32 -18.40 -23.27
CA CYS A 143 5.97 -17.16 -22.59
C CYS A 143 4.94 -16.35 -23.37
N HIS A 144 3.82 -16.01 -22.73
CA HIS A 144 2.74 -15.23 -23.36
C HIS A 144 2.39 -13.98 -22.56
N LYS A 145 2.00 -12.93 -23.29
CA LYS A 145 1.33 -11.75 -22.71
C LYS A 145 -0.05 -12.15 -22.17
N THR A 146 -0.59 -11.34 -21.28
CA THR A 146 -1.94 -11.51 -20.74
C THR A 146 -2.80 -10.30 -21.11
N ALA A 147 -4.11 -10.37 -20.89
CA ALA A 147 -4.98 -9.22 -21.08
C ALA A 147 -4.55 -8.02 -20.20
N ASN A 148 -4.81 -6.82 -20.72
CA ASN A 148 -4.51 -5.57 -20.02
C ASN A 148 -5.54 -5.29 -18.92
N SER A 149 -5.10 -4.64 -17.84
CA SER A 149 -5.98 -4.11 -16.80
C SER A 149 -6.75 -2.88 -17.31
N PRO A 150 -8.07 -2.78 -17.09
CA PRO A 150 -8.83 -1.57 -17.42
C PRO A 150 -8.43 -0.36 -16.57
N TYR A 151 -7.75 -0.59 -15.44
CA TYR A 151 -7.30 0.45 -14.52
C TYR A 151 -5.89 0.98 -14.82
N PHE A 152 -5.16 0.33 -15.73
CA PHE A 152 -3.80 0.75 -16.09
C PHE A 152 -3.80 2.20 -16.58
N ASN A 153 -2.98 3.05 -15.95
CA ASN A 153 -2.84 4.48 -16.24
C ASN A 153 -4.17 5.26 -16.32
N ASN A 154 -5.20 4.82 -15.60
CA ASN A 154 -6.52 5.47 -15.59
C ASN A 154 -6.62 6.55 -14.48
N VAL A 155 -7.62 7.42 -14.58
CA VAL A 155 -7.92 8.44 -13.57
C VAL A 155 -8.58 7.81 -12.34
N SER A 156 -8.27 8.30 -11.14
CA SER A 156 -8.76 7.70 -9.87
C SER A 156 -10.29 7.70 -9.76
N SER A 157 -10.96 8.66 -10.41
CA SER A 157 -12.42 8.75 -10.47
C SER A 157 -13.08 7.53 -11.13
N MET A 158 -12.35 6.72 -11.90
CA MET A 158 -12.87 5.50 -12.51
C MET A 158 -13.44 4.53 -11.45
N LEU A 159 -12.77 4.34 -10.31
CA LEU A 159 -13.24 3.44 -9.23
C LEU A 159 -14.64 3.79 -8.71
N TRP A 160 -15.05 5.04 -8.87
CA TRP A 160 -16.29 5.58 -8.36
C TRP A 160 -17.40 5.64 -9.41
N LYS A 161 -17.07 5.47 -10.69
CA LYS A 161 -18.01 5.59 -11.82
C LYS A 161 -18.33 4.27 -12.50
N GLU A 162 -17.45 3.27 -12.40
CA GLU A 162 -17.63 1.97 -13.03
C GLU A 162 -18.84 1.21 -12.46
N ASN A 163 -19.59 0.57 -13.36
CA ASN A 163 -20.71 -0.31 -13.03
C ASN A 163 -20.66 -1.56 -13.93
N PRO A 164 -20.38 -2.77 -13.38
CA PRO A 164 -20.16 -3.05 -11.96
C PRO A 164 -18.86 -2.43 -11.40
N PRO A 165 -18.79 -2.14 -10.09
CA PRO A 165 -17.60 -1.53 -9.49
C PRO A 165 -16.35 -2.40 -9.64
N LEU A 166 -15.26 -1.81 -10.15
CA LEU A 166 -13.92 -2.37 -10.04
C LEU A 166 -13.49 -2.33 -8.57
N ARG A 167 -12.98 -3.46 -8.06
CA ARG A 167 -12.49 -3.56 -6.68
C ARG A 167 -11.02 -3.92 -6.69
N LEU A 168 -10.15 -2.95 -6.40
CA LEU A 168 -8.72 -3.22 -6.32
C LEU A 168 -8.45 -4.21 -5.18
N SER A 169 -7.38 -4.99 -5.28
CA SER A 169 -7.04 -5.91 -4.21
C SER A 169 -5.55 -5.95 -3.91
N MET A 170 -5.23 -6.23 -2.64
CA MET A 170 -3.86 -6.27 -2.16
C MET A 170 -3.74 -7.24 -1.00
N MET A 171 -2.60 -7.92 -0.92
CA MET A 171 -2.30 -8.86 0.15
C MET A 171 -1.51 -8.16 1.26
N LEU A 172 -1.92 -8.37 2.51
CA LEU A 172 -1.33 -7.74 3.68
C LEU A 172 -0.96 -8.83 4.69
N SER A 173 0.32 -9.08 4.90
CA SER A 173 0.82 -10.12 5.81
C SER A 173 2.30 -9.92 6.17
N GLY A 174 2.82 -10.77 7.06
CA GLY A 174 4.23 -10.89 7.46
C GLY A 174 4.57 -12.35 7.82
N GLU A 175 5.82 -12.65 8.20
CA GLU A 175 6.16 -13.98 8.73
C GLU A 175 5.65 -14.13 10.16
N THR A 176 5.69 -13.03 10.90
CA THR A 176 5.17 -12.93 12.26
C THR A 176 4.10 -11.86 12.38
N LEU A 177 3.32 -11.92 13.48
CA LEU A 177 2.27 -10.93 13.72
C LEU A 177 2.90 -9.55 13.98
N ILE A 178 4.08 -9.52 14.60
CA ILE A 178 4.83 -8.29 14.85
C ILE A 178 5.17 -7.61 13.53
N GLU A 179 5.79 -8.33 12.59
CA GLU A 179 6.13 -7.78 11.27
C GLU A 179 4.90 -7.30 10.49
N ALA A 180 3.79 -8.05 10.57
CA ALA A 180 2.54 -7.63 9.93
C ALA A 180 1.98 -6.33 10.54
N LYS A 181 2.05 -6.18 11.87
CA LYS A 181 1.66 -4.94 12.56
C LYS A 181 2.60 -3.78 12.22
N GLU A 182 3.91 -4.01 12.17
CA GLU A 182 4.90 -3.01 11.75
C GLU A 182 4.69 -2.55 10.31
N LEU A 183 4.27 -3.42 9.40
CA LEU A 183 3.86 -3.04 8.05
C LEU A 183 2.64 -2.12 8.06
N ILE A 184 1.61 -2.47 8.84
CA ILE A 184 0.39 -1.66 8.98
C ILE A 184 0.71 -0.29 9.56
N ASP A 185 1.42 -0.25 10.68
CA ASP A 185 1.77 0.97 11.39
C ASP A 185 2.62 1.90 10.53
N ARG A 186 3.54 1.33 9.74
CA ARG A 186 4.35 2.07 8.78
C ARG A 186 3.55 2.62 7.60
N GLY A 187 2.50 1.94 7.17
CA GLY A 187 1.57 2.46 6.17
C GLY A 187 0.76 3.63 6.69
N VAL A 188 0.23 3.53 7.91
CA VAL A 188 -0.48 4.61 8.61
C VAL A 188 0.43 5.81 8.86
N ALA A 189 1.64 5.57 9.38
CA ALA A 189 2.62 6.61 9.66
C ALA A 189 3.12 7.34 8.40
N ALA A 190 2.85 6.80 7.21
CA ALA A 190 3.20 7.46 5.97
C ALA A 190 2.24 8.61 5.64
N ASP A 191 0.99 8.56 6.08
CA ASP A 191 -0.06 9.45 5.60
C ASP A 191 0.23 10.94 5.81
N ALA A 192 0.05 11.73 4.75
CA ALA A 192 0.23 13.18 4.76
C ALA A 192 1.58 13.65 5.36
N THR A 193 2.64 12.84 5.27
CA THR A 193 3.99 13.20 5.72
C THR A 193 4.79 14.02 4.69
N TYR A 194 4.36 14.03 3.42
CA TYR A 194 5.01 14.72 2.31
C TYR A 194 6.54 14.55 2.27
N PRO A 195 7.04 13.30 2.26
CA PRO A 195 8.46 13.05 2.48
C PRO A 195 9.31 13.62 1.34
N ILE A 196 10.52 14.05 1.70
CA ILE A 196 11.59 14.38 0.77
C ILE A 196 12.52 13.17 0.68
N GLY A 197 12.80 12.67 -0.52
CA GLY A 197 13.60 11.46 -0.66
C GLY A 197 14.01 11.10 -2.07
N ASN A 198 14.44 9.85 -2.22
CA ASN A 198 15.10 9.34 -3.42
C ASN A 198 14.32 8.18 -4.03
N ALA A 199 14.26 8.17 -5.36
CA ALA A 199 13.83 7.03 -6.17
C ALA A 199 15.04 6.48 -6.93
N TYR A 200 15.36 5.20 -6.71
CA TYR A 200 16.48 4.52 -7.37
C TYR A 200 15.95 3.51 -8.38
N LEU A 201 16.29 3.71 -9.65
CA LEU A 201 15.92 2.86 -10.76
C LEU A 201 17.19 2.22 -11.31
N VAL A 202 17.44 0.98 -10.93
CA VAL A 202 18.76 0.34 -11.07
C VAL A 202 18.74 -0.69 -12.19
N ARG A 203 19.63 -0.50 -13.17
CA ARG A 203 20.04 -1.53 -14.12
C ARG A 203 21.18 -2.33 -13.53
N THR A 204 21.11 -3.65 -13.67
CA THR A 204 22.05 -4.61 -13.07
C THR A 204 22.79 -5.39 -14.17
N HIS A 205 23.70 -6.27 -13.77
CA HIS A 205 24.38 -7.20 -14.68
C HIS A 205 23.44 -8.28 -15.24
N ASP A 206 22.28 -8.53 -14.62
CA ASP A 206 21.27 -9.45 -15.14
C ASP A 206 20.48 -8.75 -16.25
N THR A 207 20.86 -9.03 -17.50
CA THR A 207 20.30 -8.39 -18.69
C THR A 207 18.82 -8.71 -18.87
N SER A 208 18.44 -9.95 -18.61
CA SER A 208 17.06 -10.44 -18.70
C SER A 208 16.16 -9.70 -17.70
N ARG A 209 16.59 -9.58 -16.44
CA ARG A 209 15.83 -8.92 -15.37
C ARG A 209 15.94 -7.40 -15.39
N SER A 210 16.85 -6.86 -16.19
CA SER A 210 16.98 -5.41 -16.41
C SER A 210 16.19 -4.90 -17.61
N ALA A 211 15.24 -5.66 -18.18
CA ALA A 211 14.48 -5.26 -19.37
C ALA A 211 13.81 -3.87 -19.28
N ARG A 212 13.49 -3.40 -18.07
CA ARG A 212 12.89 -2.07 -17.81
C ARG A 212 13.88 -0.89 -17.86
N TRP A 213 15.19 -1.14 -18.00
CA TRP A 213 16.20 -0.08 -17.91
C TRP A 213 16.00 1.11 -18.87
N PRO A 214 15.49 0.94 -20.12
CA PRO A 214 15.29 2.10 -21.00
C PRO A 214 14.26 3.08 -20.42
N ILE A 215 13.16 2.55 -19.87
CA ILE A 215 12.13 3.34 -19.17
C ILE A 215 12.74 4.03 -17.96
N PHE A 216 13.59 3.33 -17.20
CA PHE A 216 14.24 3.87 -16.00
C PHE A 216 15.12 5.08 -16.34
N LYS A 217 15.98 4.95 -17.36
CA LYS A 217 16.85 6.04 -17.81
C LYS A 217 16.03 7.22 -18.31
N GLN A 218 15.10 6.98 -19.24
CA GLN A 218 14.29 8.05 -19.83
C GLN A 218 13.48 8.79 -18.76
N PHE A 219 12.87 8.07 -17.82
CA PHE A 219 12.12 8.70 -16.74
C PHE A 219 13.00 9.53 -15.81
N SER A 220 14.17 9.00 -15.43
CA SER A 220 15.14 9.75 -14.61
C SER A 220 15.58 11.04 -15.31
N ASP A 221 15.86 10.99 -16.62
CA ASP A 221 16.30 12.16 -17.40
C ASP A 221 15.19 13.23 -17.48
N LEU A 222 13.93 12.82 -17.61
CA LEU A 222 12.78 13.74 -17.70
C LEU A 222 12.32 14.28 -16.34
N TRP A 223 12.39 13.46 -15.29
CA TRP A 223 11.92 13.85 -13.95
C TRP A 223 12.98 14.63 -13.17
N GLY A 224 14.23 14.14 -13.16
CA GLY A 224 15.34 14.71 -12.40
C GLY A 224 15.04 14.82 -10.90
N GLU A 225 15.11 16.04 -10.37
CA GLU A 225 14.68 16.37 -9.02
C GLU A 225 13.47 17.31 -9.08
N ARG A 226 12.34 16.84 -8.54
CA ARG A 226 11.09 17.60 -8.61
C ARG A 226 10.21 17.31 -7.41
N LYS A 227 9.64 18.36 -6.81
CA LYS A 227 8.63 18.26 -5.74
C LYS A 227 9.08 17.39 -4.54
N GLY A 228 10.35 17.52 -4.14
CA GLY A 228 10.93 16.77 -3.02
C GLY A 228 11.32 15.32 -3.35
N LEU A 229 11.25 14.89 -4.60
CA LEU A 229 11.66 13.56 -5.02
C LEU A 229 12.75 13.64 -6.10
N ARG A 230 13.90 13.04 -5.81
CA ARG A 230 15.00 12.88 -6.76
C ARG A 230 14.97 11.48 -7.38
N VAL A 231 14.68 11.38 -8.66
CA VAL A 231 14.72 10.12 -9.43
C VAL A 231 16.11 9.93 -10.01
N GLN A 232 16.70 8.77 -9.75
CA GLN A 232 18.08 8.44 -10.09
C GLN A 232 18.11 7.11 -10.85
N TYR A 233 18.54 7.17 -12.11
CA TYR A 233 18.96 5.99 -12.84
C TYR A 233 20.39 5.61 -12.46
N ILE A 234 20.59 4.34 -12.10
CA ILE A 234 21.91 3.77 -11.79
C ILE A 234 22.18 2.65 -12.80
N ASP A 235 23.25 2.79 -13.57
CA ASP A 235 23.71 1.77 -14.51
C ASP A 235 24.87 0.96 -13.92
N ASP A 236 24.54 -0.17 -13.31
CA ASP A 236 25.49 -1.02 -12.60
C ASP A 236 25.72 -2.35 -13.35
N ARG A 237 25.57 -2.32 -14.68
CA ARG A 237 25.60 -3.53 -15.52
C ARG A 237 26.94 -4.27 -15.51
N TRP A 238 28.02 -3.57 -15.19
CA TRP A 238 29.38 -4.13 -15.20
C TRP A 238 29.77 -4.75 -13.85
N ASN A 239 29.00 -4.48 -12.80
CA ASN A 239 29.25 -5.03 -11.48
C ASN A 239 28.56 -6.39 -11.32
N LYS A 240 29.36 -7.46 -11.39
CA LYS A 240 28.86 -8.84 -11.29
C LYS A 240 28.70 -9.32 -9.86
N THR A 241 29.36 -8.66 -8.90
CA THR A 241 29.45 -9.13 -7.50
C THR A 241 28.70 -8.24 -6.53
N SER A 242 28.35 -7.01 -6.94
CA SER A 242 27.63 -6.05 -6.10
C SER A 242 26.72 -5.19 -6.97
N THR A 243 25.46 -5.55 -7.10
CA THR A 243 24.46 -4.69 -7.73
C THR A 243 23.43 -4.31 -6.70
N GLN A 244 23.39 -3.04 -6.30
CA GLN A 244 22.31 -2.41 -5.51
C GLN A 244 22.74 -1.05 -4.97
N ILE A 245 21.76 -0.28 -4.55
CA ILE A 245 21.99 0.81 -3.61
C ILE A 245 22.33 0.24 -2.22
N THR A 246 23.37 0.78 -1.60
CA THR A 246 23.84 0.38 -0.26
C THR A 246 23.95 1.62 0.61
N ASN A 247 23.57 1.52 1.89
CA ASN A 247 23.64 2.60 2.87
C ASN A 247 22.94 3.89 2.43
N LYS A 248 21.92 3.81 1.55
CA LYS A 248 21.16 4.98 1.12
C LYS A 248 20.12 5.37 2.17
N GLN A 249 19.95 6.67 2.33
CA GLN A 249 18.98 7.26 3.23
C GLN A 249 17.78 7.81 2.43
N ASN A 250 16.66 7.99 3.13
CA ASN A 250 15.45 8.59 2.58
C ASN A 250 14.97 7.89 1.29
N VAL A 251 15.02 6.56 1.25
CA VAL A 251 14.61 5.79 0.08
C VAL A 251 13.09 5.71 0.04
N LEU A 252 12.49 6.25 -1.02
CA LEU A 252 11.04 6.18 -1.27
C LEU A 252 10.71 5.19 -2.38
N PHE A 253 11.58 5.04 -3.37
CA PHE A 253 11.39 4.04 -4.43
C PHE A 253 12.68 3.29 -4.71
N TYR A 254 12.60 1.98 -4.87
CA TYR A 254 13.72 1.18 -5.36
C TYR A 254 13.27 0.09 -6.33
N HIS A 255 13.52 0.29 -7.63
CA HIS A 255 13.26 -0.71 -8.66
C HIS A 255 14.57 -1.31 -9.16
N THR A 256 14.65 -2.64 -9.23
CA THR A 256 15.84 -3.34 -9.71
C THR A 256 15.51 -4.61 -10.51
N GLY A 257 16.55 -5.27 -11.00
CA GLY A 257 16.50 -6.51 -11.78
C GLY A 257 17.50 -7.53 -11.23
N LEU A 258 17.33 -7.97 -9.98
CA LEU A 258 18.12 -9.05 -9.39
C LEU A 258 17.23 -10.16 -8.89
N THR A 259 17.77 -11.37 -8.90
CA THR A 259 17.13 -12.54 -8.28
C THR A 259 17.15 -12.46 -6.75
N ARG A 260 18.06 -11.68 -6.18
CA ARG A 260 18.21 -11.38 -4.75
C ARG A 260 18.91 -10.05 -4.59
N VAL A 261 18.51 -9.26 -3.58
CA VAL A 261 19.12 -7.96 -3.26
C VAL A 261 19.89 -8.10 -1.95
N PRO A 262 21.22 -8.36 -1.98
CA PRO A 262 21.99 -8.68 -0.77
C PRO A 262 21.96 -7.61 0.34
N ALA A 263 22.00 -6.33 -0.01
CA ALA A 263 22.07 -5.20 0.93
C ALA A 263 20.71 -4.52 1.12
N ILE A 264 19.63 -5.27 0.90
CA ILE A 264 18.26 -4.81 1.10
C ILE A 264 18.07 -4.14 2.46
N LYS A 265 18.66 -4.69 3.53
CA LYS A 265 18.56 -4.17 4.91
C LYS A 265 19.50 -3.00 5.23
N THR A 266 20.38 -2.61 4.32
CA THR A 266 21.36 -1.53 4.58
C THR A 266 20.81 -0.14 4.26
N ASN A 267 19.75 -0.07 3.46
CA ASN A 267 19.12 1.19 3.11
C ASN A 267 18.06 1.54 4.14
N HIS A 268 17.87 2.84 4.36
CA HIS A 268 16.80 3.36 5.19
C HIS A 268 15.63 3.79 4.29
N TYR A 269 14.56 3.01 4.35
CA TYR A 269 13.31 3.26 3.64
C TYR A 269 12.38 4.11 4.51
N LEU A 270 11.77 5.12 3.91
CA LEU A 270 10.78 5.95 4.61
C LEU A 270 9.42 5.24 4.68
N PRO A 271 8.58 5.56 5.68
CA PRO A 271 7.15 5.23 5.64
C PRO A 271 6.52 5.62 4.30
N GLY A 272 5.82 4.68 3.67
CA GLY A 272 5.26 4.84 2.33
C GLY A 272 6.21 4.47 1.19
N ALA A 273 7.42 3.98 1.47
CA ALA A 273 8.33 3.55 0.41
C ALA A 273 7.79 2.33 -0.36
N ILE A 274 8.14 2.25 -1.64
CA ILE A 274 7.81 1.14 -2.54
C ILE A 274 9.11 0.56 -3.11
N ALA A 275 9.27 -0.76 -3.08
CA ALA A 275 10.39 -1.40 -3.75
C ALA A 275 10.02 -2.71 -4.43
N ASP A 276 10.54 -2.88 -5.65
CA ASP A 276 10.21 -4.00 -6.51
C ASP A 276 11.45 -4.51 -7.24
N HIS A 277 11.45 -5.81 -7.54
CA HIS A 277 12.47 -6.44 -8.34
C HIS A 277 11.84 -7.27 -9.44
N LEU A 278 12.38 -7.15 -10.65
CA LEU A 278 11.97 -7.98 -11.76
C LEU A 278 12.64 -9.35 -11.57
N THR A 279 11.92 -10.32 -11.02
CA THR A 279 12.34 -11.72 -11.04
C THR A 279 11.15 -12.64 -11.11
N SER A 280 11.39 -13.84 -11.62
CA SER A 280 10.42 -14.90 -11.68
C SER A 280 9.92 -15.27 -10.29
N VAL A 281 8.64 -15.61 -10.18
CA VAL A 281 8.07 -16.22 -8.96
C VAL A 281 8.32 -15.45 -7.64
N ALA A 282 8.55 -14.14 -7.73
CA ALA A 282 8.75 -13.26 -6.59
C ALA A 282 7.49 -13.15 -5.71
N GLY A 283 6.30 -13.34 -6.30
CA GLY A 283 5.02 -13.35 -5.59
C GLY A 283 4.63 -14.71 -5.01
N MET A 284 5.46 -15.75 -5.15
CA MET A 284 5.14 -17.08 -4.63
C MET A 284 5.36 -17.19 -3.11
N GLY A 285 4.43 -16.62 -2.36
CA GLY A 285 4.36 -16.73 -0.90
C GLY A 285 5.54 -16.06 -0.18
N ILE A 286 5.81 -16.56 1.03
CA ILE A 286 6.75 -15.97 1.99
C ILE A 286 8.00 -16.84 2.24
N GLY A 287 8.14 -17.97 1.54
CA GLY A 287 9.28 -18.88 1.70
C GLY A 287 10.60 -18.27 1.25
N HIS A 288 11.73 -18.76 1.80
CA HIS A 288 13.07 -18.27 1.47
C HIS A 288 13.76 -18.99 0.29
N SER A 289 13.15 -20.04 -0.24
CA SER A 289 13.74 -20.88 -1.28
C SER A 289 13.73 -20.21 -2.65
N GLY A 290 14.80 -20.46 -3.44
CA GLY A 290 14.94 -19.95 -4.79
C GLY A 290 15.20 -18.44 -4.85
N GLN A 291 14.48 -17.76 -5.74
CA GLN A 291 14.57 -16.31 -5.94
C GLN A 291 13.85 -15.57 -4.80
N MET A 292 14.36 -14.39 -4.48
CA MET A 292 13.83 -13.52 -3.43
C MET A 292 12.34 -13.27 -3.64
N LYS A 293 11.58 -13.28 -2.54
CA LYS A 293 10.15 -12.99 -2.55
C LYS A 293 9.90 -11.51 -2.34
N ALA A 294 8.78 -11.00 -2.86
CA ALA A 294 8.35 -9.62 -2.69
C ALA A 294 8.20 -9.26 -1.19
N PHE A 295 7.81 -10.22 -0.35
CA PHE A 295 7.71 -10.03 1.11
C PHE A 295 9.03 -9.61 1.78
N ARG A 296 10.21 -9.99 1.23
CA ARG A 296 11.51 -9.57 1.78
C ARG A 296 11.70 -8.06 1.77
N TRP A 297 11.04 -7.35 0.84
CA TRP A 297 11.02 -5.90 0.82
C TRP A 297 10.22 -5.34 2.00
N LEU A 298 9.08 -5.95 2.34
CA LEU A 298 8.25 -5.53 3.46
C LEU A 298 9.00 -5.65 4.80
N GLU A 299 9.73 -6.75 4.99
CA GLU A 299 10.64 -6.97 6.14
C GLU A 299 11.80 -5.99 6.21
N ALA A 300 12.26 -5.51 5.05
CA ALA A 300 13.35 -4.53 4.98
C ALA A 300 12.90 -3.09 5.25
N GLY A 301 11.60 -2.84 5.37
CA GLY A 301 11.07 -1.52 5.72
C GLY A 301 10.35 -0.78 4.60
N VAL A 302 10.03 -1.38 3.44
CA VAL A 302 9.11 -0.75 2.46
C VAL A 302 7.65 -1.10 2.63
N THR A 303 6.76 -0.12 2.47
CA THR A 303 5.32 -0.25 2.71
C THR A 303 4.60 -1.06 1.63
N GLY A 304 5.17 -1.17 0.43
CA GLY A 304 4.62 -2.01 -0.63
C GLY A 304 5.67 -2.64 -1.52
N SER A 305 5.31 -3.79 -2.07
CA SER A 305 6.06 -4.52 -3.09
C SER A 305 5.13 -5.25 -4.06
N TYR A 306 5.71 -5.77 -5.13
CA TYR A 306 5.05 -6.52 -6.18
C TYR A 306 5.92 -7.70 -6.64
N GLY A 307 5.27 -8.82 -6.99
CA GLY A 307 5.97 -9.95 -7.60
C GLY A 307 5.05 -10.87 -8.42
N ALA A 308 5.60 -11.46 -9.48
CA ALA A 308 4.86 -12.42 -10.28
C ALA A 308 4.71 -13.77 -9.56
N VAL A 309 3.54 -14.43 -9.68
CA VAL A 309 3.26 -15.77 -9.12
C VAL A 309 3.48 -16.90 -10.14
N VAL A 310 3.82 -16.54 -11.37
CA VAL A 310 4.18 -17.38 -12.51
C VAL A 310 5.43 -16.77 -13.16
N GLU A 311 6.21 -17.55 -13.89
CA GLU A 311 7.32 -17.07 -14.73
C GLU A 311 6.82 -16.01 -15.72
N PRO A 312 7.26 -14.74 -15.61
CA PRO A 312 6.73 -13.63 -16.42
C PRO A 312 7.55 -13.37 -17.70
N CYS A 313 8.70 -14.03 -17.87
CA CYS A 313 9.57 -13.94 -19.05
C CYS A 313 10.01 -12.51 -19.42
N ASN A 314 10.13 -11.66 -18.40
CA ASN A 314 10.57 -10.26 -18.51
C ASN A 314 9.72 -9.38 -19.45
N PHE A 315 8.46 -9.74 -19.72
CA PHE A 315 7.51 -8.80 -20.33
C PHE A 315 7.34 -7.61 -19.40
N ILE A 316 7.79 -6.43 -19.83
CA ILE A 316 7.82 -5.21 -19.00
C ILE A 316 6.42 -4.79 -18.55
N GLU A 317 5.39 -5.13 -19.33
CA GLU A 317 3.98 -4.85 -19.07
C GLU A 317 3.44 -5.59 -17.84
N LYS A 318 4.08 -6.70 -17.46
CA LYS A 318 3.78 -7.49 -16.26
C LYS A 318 4.46 -6.97 -14.99
N PHE A 319 5.07 -5.78 -15.03
CA PHE A 319 5.75 -5.20 -13.87
C PHE A 319 5.39 -3.73 -13.69
N PRO A 320 5.54 -3.17 -12.47
CA PRO A 320 5.28 -1.77 -12.21
C PRO A 320 6.11 -0.86 -13.10
N ASN A 321 5.42 -0.01 -13.87
CA ASN A 321 6.01 1.06 -14.66
C ASN A 321 6.26 2.27 -13.75
N PRO A 322 7.52 2.66 -13.47
CA PRO A 322 7.81 3.80 -12.61
C PRO A 322 7.31 5.14 -13.16
N GLN A 323 7.15 5.27 -14.49
CA GLN A 323 6.59 6.47 -15.12
C GLN A 323 5.12 6.68 -14.79
N VAL A 324 4.42 5.63 -14.36
CA VAL A 324 3.03 5.72 -13.89
C VAL A 324 2.99 5.68 -12.37
N LEU A 325 3.65 4.69 -11.75
CA LEU A 325 3.64 4.47 -10.29
C LEU A 325 4.03 5.73 -9.51
N ILE A 326 5.19 6.30 -9.81
CA ILE A 326 5.78 7.39 -9.02
C ILE A 326 4.94 8.67 -9.15
N PRO A 327 4.59 9.16 -10.36
CA PRO A 327 3.77 10.35 -10.48
C PRO A 327 2.38 10.19 -9.86
N THR A 328 1.74 9.03 -10.04
CA THR A 328 0.42 8.74 -9.47
C THR A 328 0.45 8.78 -7.95
N TYR A 329 1.41 8.09 -7.33
CA TYR A 329 1.52 8.07 -5.87
C TYR A 329 1.84 9.47 -5.31
N ARG A 330 2.77 10.18 -5.97
CA ARG A 330 3.15 11.55 -5.63
C ARG A 330 2.02 12.56 -5.83
N TYR A 331 1.06 12.28 -6.71
CA TYR A 331 -0.11 13.12 -6.95
C TYR A 331 -1.20 12.93 -5.88
N GLY A 332 -0.99 12.00 -4.95
CA GLY A 332 -1.81 11.80 -3.77
C GLY A 332 -2.77 10.63 -3.89
N ASP A 333 -2.60 9.72 -4.83
CA ASP A 333 -3.33 8.45 -4.78
C ASP A 333 -2.80 7.57 -3.63
N THR A 334 -3.59 6.59 -3.20
CA THR A 334 -3.13 5.56 -2.25
C THR A 334 -2.13 4.60 -2.89
N LEU A 335 -1.40 3.85 -2.07
CA LEU A 335 -0.44 2.85 -2.54
C LEU A 335 -1.08 1.82 -3.49
N ILE A 336 -2.28 1.32 -3.15
CA ILE A 336 -3.00 0.35 -3.98
C ILE A 336 -3.42 0.93 -5.33
N GLU A 337 -3.91 2.18 -5.37
CA GLU A 337 -4.26 2.86 -6.62
C GLU A 337 -3.03 3.06 -7.50
N ALA A 338 -1.92 3.51 -6.92
CA ALA A 338 -0.67 3.72 -7.64
C ALA A 338 -0.15 2.41 -8.26
N TYR A 339 -0.16 1.32 -7.49
CA TYR A 339 0.26 0.01 -7.97
C TYR A 339 -0.60 -0.51 -9.12
N TRP A 340 -1.92 -0.53 -8.94
CA TRP A 340 -2.85 -1.06 -9.93
C TRP A 340 -2.87 -0.24 -11.23
N LYS A 341 -2.58 1.07 -11.16
CA LYS A 341 -2.37 1.90 -12.35
C LYS A 341 -1.06 1.62 -13.05
N SER A 342 -0.05 1.13 -12.33
CA SER A 342 1.31 1.00 -12.85
C SER A 342 1.61 -0.30 -13.59
N VAL A 343 0.78 -1.34 -13.41
CA VAL A 343 0.99 -2.66 -14.04
C VAL A 343 -0.04 -2.86 -15.14
N GLN A 344 0.40 -2.94 -16.40
CA GLN A 344 -0.49 -3.07 -17.54
C GLN A 344 -1.12 -4.46 -17.62
N GLN A 345 -0.35 -5.50 -17.32
CA GLN A 345 -0.77 -6.91 -17.41
C GLN A 345 -0.63 -7.60 -16.05
N PRO A 346 -1.50 -7.28 -15.07
CA PRO A 346 -1.33 -7.73 -13.69
C PRO A 346 -1.83 -9.15 -13.43
N GLY A 347 -2.36 -9.87 -14.42
CA GLY A 347 -3.07 -11.15 -14.24
C GLY A 347 -2.34 -12.19 -13.38
N GLU A 348 -1.01 -12.24 -13.51
CA GLU A 348 -0.12 -13.16 -12.79
C GLU A 348 0.75 -12.44 -11.74
N GLY A 349 0.35 -11.22 -11.35
CA GLY A 349 1.07 -10.33 -10.45
C GLY A 349 0.42 -10.20 -9.08
N LEU A 350 1.18 -10.45 -8.01
CA LEU A 350 0.73 -10.28 -6.63
C LEU A 350 1.17 -8.91 -6.10
N PHE A 351 0.20 -8.11 -5.66
CA PHE A 351 0.44 -6.86 -4.95
C PHE A 351 0.46 -7.13 -3.44
N VAL A 352 1.54 -6.74 -2.75
CA VAL A 352 1.72 -6.95 -1.30
C VAL A 352 2.08 -5.66 -0.58
N GLY A 353 1.51 -5.40 0.59
CA GLY A 353 1.80 -4.18 1.36
C GLY A 353 0.60 -3.63 2.14
N GLU A 354 0.74 -2.39 2.59
CA GLU A 354 -0.34 -1.65 3.24
C GLU A 354 -1.05 -0.74 2.21
N PRO A 355 -2.31 -1.04 1.84
CA PRO A 355 -2.90 -0.51 0.62
C PRO A 355 -3.31 0.96 0.70
N LEU A 356 -3.67 1.47 1.89
CA LEU A 356 -4.18 2.83 2.05
C LEU A 356 -3.08 3.87 2.31
N ALA A 357 -1.80 3.46 2.44
CA ALA A 357 -0.68 4.37 2.66
C ALA A 357 -0.69 5.51 1.63
N ARG A 358 -0.66 6.76 2.12
CA ARG A 358 -0.90 7.95 1.29
C ARG A 358 0.01 9.13 1.66
N PRO A 359 1.32 9.06 1.37
CA PRO A 359 2.31 10.04 1.83
C PRO A 359 2.10 11.46 1.31
N TRP A 360 1.60 11.57 0.08
CA TRP A 360 1.33 12.84 -0.57
C TRP A 360 -0.17 13.10 -0.72
N SER A 361 -0.96 12.70 0.29
CA SER A 361 -2.35 13.13 0.43
C SER A 361 -2.47 14.62 0.11
N LYS A 362 -3.51 15.03 -0.60
CA LYS A 362 -3.79 16.46 -0.89
C LYS A 362 -4.82 17.05 0.07
N THR A 363 -5.05 16.34 1.16
CA THR A 363 -5.90 16.75 2.26
C THR A 363 -5.08 16.72 3.55
N ARG A 364 -5.11 17.84 4.28
CA ARG A 364 -4.43 18.02 5.56
C ARG A 364 -5.48 18.37 6.61
N ILE A 365 -5.34 17.75 7.78
CA ILE A 365 -6.27 17.89 8.89
C ILE A 365 -5.52 18.51 10.06
N GLU A 366 -6.10 19.53 10.66
CA GLU A 366 -5.66 20.12 11.91
C GLU A 366 -6.79 19.97 12.93
N PHE A 367 -6.47 19.50 14.13
CA PHE A 367 -7.43 19.39 15.23
C PHE A 367 -6.82 19.97 16.50
N ASN A 368 -7.38 21.09 16.96
CA ASN A 368 -6.97 21.72 18.22
C ASN A 368 -8.21 22.23 18.97
N ASP A 369 -8.26 22.09 20.30
CA ASP A 369 -9.31 22.67 21.15
C ASP A 369 -10.74 22.45 20.62
N LYS A 370 -11.05 21.22 20.21
CA LYS A 370 -12.36 20.82 19.62
C LYS A 370 -12.70 21.62 18.37
N THR A 371 -11.71 22.06 17.63
CA THR A 371 -11.85 22.73 16.34
C THR A 371 -11.16 21.87 15.30
N LEU A 372 -11.95 21.36 14.35
CA LEU A 372 -11.46 20.57 13.23
C LEU A 372 -11.37 21.46 11.99
N VAL A 373 -10.17 21.55 11.43
CA VAL A 373 -9.92 22.30 10.19
C VAL A 373 -9.38 21.36 9.13
N ILE A 374 -10.06 21.32 7.98
CA ILE A 374 -9.70 20.46 6.86
C ILE A 374 -9.28 21.36 5.69
N TYR A 375 -8.06 21.18 5.22
CA TYR A 375 -7.53 21.83 4.01
C TYR A 375 -7.47 20.78 2.92
N SER A 376 -8.16 20.98 1.79
CA SER A 376 -8.17 20.00 0.70
C SER A 376 -8.02 20.66 -0.67
N GLN A 377 -7.12 20.11 -1.48
CA GLN A 377 -7.00 20.41 -2.92
C GLN A 377 -7.65 19.31 -3.78
N GLU A 378 -8.45 18.45 -3.16
CA GLU A 378 -9.07 17.29 -3.80
C GLU A 378 -10.54 17.47 -4.14
N LEU A 379 -11.15 18.49 -3.53
CA LEU A 379 -12.55 18.82 -3.70
C LEU A 379 -12.73 19.75 -4.90
N ASN A 380 -13.84 19.57 -5.60
CA ASN A 380 -14.19 20.33 -6.79
C ASN A 380 -14.71 21.73 -6.41
N SER A 381 -14.05 22.77 -6.90
CA SER A 381 -14.42 24.17 -6.64
C SER A 381 -15.78 24.58 -7.20
N ASN A 382 -16.34 23.81 -8.14
CA ASN A 382 -17.65 24.07 -8.73
C ASN A 382 -18.80 23.37 -7.96
N MET A 383 -18.48 22.60 -6.92
CA MET A 383 -19.46 21.90 -6.09
C MET A 383 -19.64 22.59 -4.74
N SER A 384 -20.80 22.40 -4.12
CA SER A 384 -21.02 22.75 -2.73
C SER A 384 -21.05 21.49 -1.86
N TYR A 385 -20.69 21.67 -0.59
CA TYR A 385 -20.47 20.56 0.33
C TYR A 385 -21.28 20.72 1.61
N ARG A 386 -21.56 19.60 2.28
CA ARG A 386 -22.02 19.55 3.66
C ARG A 386 -21.14 18.62 4.47
N ILE A 387 -21.12 18.82 5.78
CA ILE A 387 -20.42 17.95 6.73
C ILE A 387 -21.44 17.23 7.58
N GLU A 388 -21.22 15.93 7.73
CA GLU A 388 -21.90 15.11 8.71
C GLU A 388 -20.87 14.52 9.67
N ALA A 389 -21.29 14.31 10.92
CA ALA A 389 -20.46 13.73 11.97
C ALA A 389 -21.14 12.48 12.54
N GLN A 390 -20.33 11.57 13.07
CA GLN A 390 -20.76 10.33 13.70
C GLN A 390 -19.97 10.18 15.02
N GLN A 391 -20.68 10.05 16.15
CA GLN A 391 -20.01 9.99 17.46
C GLN A 391 -19.16 8.71 17.60
N ASP A 392 -19.69 7.59 17.14
CA ASP A 392 -19.05 6.27 17.08
C ASP A 392 -19.63 5.47 15.88
N GLU A 393 -19.12 4.26 15.60
CA GLU A 393 -19.58 3.43 14.48
C GLU A 393 -21.09 3.09 14.53
N SER A 394 -21.69 3.02 15.71
CA SER A 394 -23.09 2.65 15.92
C SER A 394 -24.08 3.82 15.81
N SER A 395 -23.58 5.04 15.94
CA SER A 395 -24.38 6.26 15.91
C SER A 395 -24.84 6.64 14.51
N SER A 396 -25.94 7.39 14.39
CA SER A 396 -26.36 7.94 13.09
C SER A 396 -25.44 9.08 12.64
N TRP A 397 -25.35 9.30 11.33
CA TRP A 397 -24.68 10.48 10.77
C TRP A 397 -25.57 11.72 10.92
N GLU A 398 -25.05 12.75 11.59
CA GLU A 398 -25.78 14.00 11.83
C GLU A 398 -25.09 15.18 11.15
N LYS A 399 -25.88 16.08 10.54
CA LYS A 399 -25.35 17.27 9.90
C LYS A 399 -24.76 18.21 10.95
N VAL A 400 -23.52 18.66 10.74
CA VAL A 400 -22.84 19.62 11.62
C VAL A 400 -22.60 20.96 10.94
N ARG A 401 -22.47 22.01 11.75
CA ARG A 401 -22.15 23.35 11.26
C ARG A 401 -20.70 23.40 10.82
N ALA A 402 -20.47 23.90 9.60
CA ALA A 402 -19.14 24.11 9.06
C ALA A 402 -19.09 25.39 8.23
N ASN A 403 -17.96 26.09 8.27
CA ASN A 403 -17.69 27.24 7.42
C ASN A 403 -16.71 26.84 6.31
N PHE A 404 -17.00 27.26 5.08
CA PHE A 404 -16.25 26.88 3.89
C PHE A 404 -15.57 28.12 3.29
N TYR A 405 -14.26 28.05 3.09
CA TYR A 405 -13.46 29.14 2.54
C TYR A 405 -12.59 28.64 1.39
N TRP A 406 -12.86 29.15 0.18
CA TRP A 406 -12.04 28.85 -0.98
C TRP A 406 -10.88 29.83 -1.12
N SER A 407 -9.68 29.32 -1.33
CA SER A 407 -8.51 30.09 -1.74
C SER A 407 -7.81 29.40 -2.90
N ARG A 408 -7.83 30.04 -4.07
CA ARG A 408 -7.35 29.45 -5.33
C ARG A 408 -8.00 28.09 -5.60
N LYS A 409 -7.25 26.98 -5.43
CA LYS A 409 -7.70 25.59 -5.66
C LYS A 409 -7.78 24.78 -4.37
N GLU A 410 -7.70 25.43 -3.22
CA GLU A 410 -7.77 24.79 -1.91
C GLU A 410 -9.03 25.23 -1.18
N LEU A 411 -9.77 24.26 -0.66
CA LEU A 411 -10.89 24.47 0.25
C LEU A 411 -10.42 24.31 1.68
N LYS A 412 -10.70 25.31 2.51
CA LYS A 412 -10.59 25.25 3.96
C LYS A 412 -11.98 25.08 4.55
N ILE A 413 -12.19 24.01 5.30
CA ILE A 413 -13.43 23.71 6.03
C ILE A 413 -13.14 23.86 7.51
N HIS A 414 -13.90 24.71 8.21
CA HIS A 414 -13.77 24.95 9.63
C HIS A 414 -15.00 24.46 10.38
N ILE A 415 -14.82 23.45 11.24
CA ILE A 415 -15.86 22.80 12.02
C ILE A 415 -15.58 23.13 13.50
N PRO A 416 -16.29 24.11 14.09
CA PRO A 416 -16.19 24.41 15.52
C PRO A 416 -16.89 23.34 16.35
N HIS A 417 -16.49 23.17 17.61
CA HIS A 417 -17.07 22.20 18.55
C HIS A 417 -17.12 20.76 18.00
N ALA A 418 -16.04 20.36 17.34
CA ALA A 418 -15.83 19.03 16.81
C ALA A 418 -15.56 18.02 17.93
N ASP A 419 -16.62 17.39 18.44
CA ASP A 419 -16.61 16.40 19.54
C ASP A 419 -16.86 14.95 19.10
N ALA A 420 -17.09 14.73 17.80
CA ALA A 420 -17.35 13.40 17.24
C ALA A 420 -16.04 12.71 16.83
N GLU A 421 -16.05 11.37 16.78
CA GLU A 421 -14.88 10.61 16.34
C GLU A 421 -14.70 10.64 14.81
N ARG A 422 -15.79 10.84 14.06
CA ARG A 422 -15.79 10.72 12.60
C ARG A 422 -16.55 11.85 11.93
N TYR A 423 -16.03 12.28 10.79
CA TYR A 423 -16.61 13.29 9.93
C TYR A 423 -16.59 12.81 8.48
N ARG A 424 -17.61 13.15 7.72
CA ARG A 424 -17.63 12.94 6.27
C ARG A 424 -18.02 14.20 5.54
N ILE A 425 -17.33 14.46 4.44
CA ILE A 425 -17.63 15.52 3.51
C ILE A 425 -18.50 14.92 2.40
N LEU A 426 -19.66 15.52 2.16
CA LEU A 426 -20.58 15.08 1.11
C LEU A 426 -20.80 16.20 0.11
N GLU A 427 -20.83 15.85 -1.17
CA GLU A 427 -21.31 16.74 -2.22
C GLU A 427 -22.82 16.96 -2.03
N ASN A 428 -23.25 18.21 -2.13
CA ASN A 428 -24.66 18.51 -2.24
C ASN A 428 -25.11 18.14 -3.67
N LYS A 429 -26.20 17.39 -3.76
CA LYS A 429 -26.83 17.05 -5.03
C LYS A 429 -27.61 18.23 -5.58
#